data_AF-A0A8J2XB83-F1
#
_entry.id   AF-A0A8J2XB83-F1
#
_cell.length_a   1.000
_cell.length_b   1.000
_cell.length_c   1.000
_cell.angle_alpha   90.00
_cell.angle_beta   90.00
_cell.angle_gamma   90.00
#
_symmetry.space_group_name_H-M   'P 1'
#
loop_
_entity.id
_entity.type
_entity.pdbx_description
1 polymer ?
#
loop_
_entity_poly.entity_id
_entity_poly.type
_entity_poly.pdbx_seq_one_letter_code
_entity_poly.pdbx_strand_id
1 'polypeptide(L)'
;MNDNNSRIPEDIADDVLKVASELYAKTQNSFSVSDLQAAGQEVSIPPELINQAIAQVKEQRRLEAEKREQAKQTQKTLVIVGAGLAAVVGLSSILSYNSLNSSAQAIDAQWAQVENQLQRRADLIPKLVSVTKAQAKQEQTIVKMLTDAQNKFNRARTPNEKLAASDAINVAIQGFNQYASQTPLGSSQVFSNLQYEIAGTENRIATERRRYNLAIQNYNQKVQSFPNSIVAGLTGFQTKDFYQPTNTADPKIEL
;
A
#
# COMPACT_ATOMS: atom_id res chain seq x y z
N MET A 1 -47.56 -82.84 -7.26
CA MET A 1 -47.00 -82.48 -8.58
C MET A 1 -47.87 -81.39 -9.14
N ASN A 2 -47.34 -80.18 -9.27
CA ASN A 2 -47.86 -79.09 -10.09
C ASN A 2 -46.68 -78.13 -10.32
N ASP A 3 -45.96 -78.36 -11.41
CA ASP A 3 -44.93 -77.47 -11.92
C ASP A 3 -45.63 -76.28 -12.60
N ASN A 4 -45.40 -75.06 -12.10
CA ASN A 4 -45.75 -73.85 -12.83
C ASN A 4 -44.54 -72.91 -12.85
N ASN A 5 -43.56 -73.28 -13.65
CA ASN A 5 -42.36 -72.51 -13.93
C ASN A 5 -42.68 -71.54 -15.09
N SER A 6 -43.23 -70.37 -14.77
CA SER A 6 -43.45 -69.30 -15.74
C SER A 6 -42.14 -68.57 -16.04
N ARG A 7 -41.31 -69.17 -16.91
CA ARG A 7 -40.17 -68.47 -17.53
C ARG A 7 -40.68 -67.58 -18.66
N ILE A 8 -40.24 -66.33 -18.68
CA ILE A 8 -40.50 -65.39 -19.77
C ILE A 8 -39.84 -65.96 -21.04
N PRO A 9 -40.58 -66.11 -22.15
CA PRO A 9 -40.03 -66.54 -23.43
C PRO A 9 -38.85 -65.65 -23.88
N GLU A 10 -37.78 -66.28 -24.36
CA GLU A 10 -36.48 -65.64 -24.66
C GLU A 10 -36.57 -64.61 -25.79
N ASP A 11 -37.58 -64.73 -26.65
CA ASP A 11 -37.86 -63.87 -27.80
C ASP A 11 -38.45 -62.50 -27.43
N ILE A 12 -39.03 -62.37 -26.24
CA ILE A 12 -39.62 -61.11 -25.72
C ILE A 12 -38.88 -60.54 -24.51
N ALA A 13 -37.84 -61.23 -24.03
CA ALA A 13 -37.09 -60.82 -22.84
C ALA A 13 -36.41 -59.45 -22.98
N ASP A 14 -35.80 -59.18 -24.14
CA ASP A 14 -35.11 -57.91 -24.42
C ASP A 14 -36.08 -56.72 -24.53
N ASP A 15 -37.22 -56.92 -25.18
CA ASP A 15 -38.26 -55.90 -25.29
C ASP A 15 -38.90 -55.61 -23.93
N VAL A 16 -39.12 -56.64 -23.11
CA VAL A 16 -39.59 -56.49 -21.74
C VAL A 16 -38.56 -55.75 -20.87
N LEU A 17 -37.27 -56.08 -20.99
CA LEU A 17 -36.21 -55.37 -20.26
C LEU A 17 -36.08 -53.92 -20.70
N LYS A 18 -36.21 -53.64 -21.99
CA LYS A 18 -36.18 -52.29 -22.54
C LYS A 18 -37.35 -51.47 -22.04
N VAL A 19 -38.57 -52.00 -22.13
CA VAL A 19 -39.79 -51.34 -21.62
C VAL A 19 -39.72 -51.19 -20.09
N ALA A 20 -39.20 -52.17 -19.37
CA ALA A 20 -38.98 -52.07 -17.93
C ALA A 20 -37.93 -51.00 -17.59
N SER A 21 -36.86 -50.85 -18.38
CA SER A 21 -35.85 -49.81 -18.20
C SER A 21 -36.37 -48.42 -18.57
N GLU A 22 -37.22 -48.31 -19.60
CA GLU A 22 -37.92 -47.08 -19.96
C GLU A 22 -38.94 -46.70 -18.90
N LEU A 23 -39.68 -47.67 -18.34
CA LEU A 23 -40.56 -47.48 -17.19
C LEU A 23 -39.79 -47.13 -15.92
N TYR A 24 -38.61 -47.71 -15.69
CA TYR A 24 -37.74 -47.42 -14.55
C TYR A 24 -37.14 -46.01 -14.65
N ALA A 25 -36.73 -45.60 -15.86
CA ALA A 25 -36.26 -44.25 -16.14
C ALA A 25 -37.39 -43.20 -16.06
N LYS A 26 -38.63 -43.59 -16.42
CA LYS A 26 -39.83 -42.73 -16.39
C LYS A 26 -40.47 -42.63 -15.00
N THR A 27 -40.31 -43.65 -14.16
CA THR A 27 -40.74 -43.69 -12.74
C THR A 27 -39.71 -42.96 -11.84
N GLN A 28 -39.31 -41.78 -12.27
CA GLN A 28 -38.61 -40.80 -11.43
C GLN A 28 -39.55 -40.25 -10.33
N ASN A 29 -40.82 -40.65 -10.34
CA ASN A 29 -41.74 -40.57 -9.21
C ASN A 29 -41.68 -41.89 -8.41
N SER A 30 -41.04 -41.83 -7.25
CA SER A 30 -41.13 -42.78 -6.13
C SER A 30 -42.22 -43.85 -6.26
N PHE A 31 -41.83 -45.13 -6.31
CA PHE A 31 -42.75 -46.27 -6.18
C PHE A 31 -43.75 -46.00 -5.05
N SER A 32 -45.04 -46.18 -5.34
CA SER A 32 -46.05 -46.00 -4.32
C SER A 32 -45.90 -47.10 -3.27
N VAL A 33 -46.29 -46.81 -2.02
CA VAL A 33 -46.20 -47.77 -0.91
C VAL A 33 -46.94 -49.07 -1.26
N SER A 34 -48.03 -48.99 -2.03
CA SER A 34 -48.78 -50.14 -2.56
C SER A 34 -48.01 -50.99 -3.57
N ASP A 35 -47.22 -50.37 -4.46
CA ASP A 35 -46.45 -51.12 -5.47
C ASP A 35 -45.29 -51.90 -4.82
N LEU A 36 -44.67 -51.31 -3.80
CA LEU A 36 -43.61 -51.95 -3.00
C LEU A 36 -44.15 -53.11 -2.14
N GLN A 37 -45.37 -52.95 -1.61
CA GLN A 37 -46.05 -54.01 -0.87
C GLN A 37 -46.47 -55.17 -1.79
N ALA A 38 -46.97 -54.88 -3.00
CA ALA A 38 -47.32 -55.91 -3.99
C ALA A 38 -46.08 -56.70 -4.47
N ALA A 39 -44.99 -56.01 -4.79
CA ALA A 39 -43.73 -56.64 -5.19
C ALA A 39 -43.08 -57.45 -4.06
N GLY A 40 -43.17 -56.99 -2.80
CA GLY A 40 -42.65 -57.73 -1.65
C GLY A 40 -43.48 -58.97 -1.27
N GLN A 41 -44.79 -58.95 -1.52
CA GLN A 41 -45.66 -60.13 -1.37
C GLN A 41 -45.30 -61.24 -2.37
N GLU A 42 -44.89 -60.89 -3.59
CA GLU A 42 -44.45 -61.83 -4.63
C GLU A 42 -43.17 -62.60 -4.25
N VAL A 43 -42.30 -61.99 -3.43
CA VAL A 43 -41.05 -62.59 -2.93
C VAL A 43 -41.18 -63.13 -1.49
N SER A 44 -42.41 -63.27 -0.97
CA SER A 44 -42.70 -63.76 0.40
C SER A 44 -42.08 -62.93 1.54
N ILE A 45 -41.88 -61.62 1.37
CA ILE A 45 -41.39 -60.72 2.42
C ILE A 45 -42.56 -60.28 3.32
N PRO A 46 -42.46 -60.43 4.66
CA PRO A 46 -43.50 -59.97 5.59
C PRO A 46 -43.84 -58.47 5.40
N PRO A 47 -45.12 -58.10 5.28
CA PRO A 47 -45.56 -56.71 5.06
C PRO A 47 -45.08 -55.70 6.12
N GLU A 48 -44.86 -56.16 7.36
CA GLU A 48 -44.35 -55.33 8.45
C GLU A 48 -42.93 -54.81 8.19
N LEU A 49 -42.05 -55.66 7.62
CA LEU A 49 -40.67 -55.30 7.29
C LEU A 49 -40.62 -54.31 6.12
N ILE A 50 -41.54 -54.43 5.16
CA ILE A 50 -41.67 -53.50 4.03
C ILE A 50 -42.03 -52.09 4.55
N ASN A 51 -42.99 -51.99 5.48
CA ASN A 51 -43.40 -50.72 6.07
C ASN A 51 -42.30 -50.06 6.91
N GLN A 52 -41.56 -50.86 7.71
CA GLN A 52 -40.42 -50.37 8.48
C GLN A 52 -39.27 -49.89 7.58
N ALA A 53 -38.96 -50.63 6.51
CA ALA A 53 -37.94 -50.24 5.53
C ALA A 53 -38.32 -48.93 4.82
N ILE A 54 -39.58 -48.76 4.43
CA ILE A 54 -40.07 -47.52 3.80
C ILE A 54 -39.97 -46.33 4.77
N ALA A 55 -40.35 -46.53 6.04
CA ALA A 55 -40.23 -45.49 7.07
C ALA A 55 -38.78 -45.06 7.30
N GLN A 56 -37.86 -46.02 7.43
CA GLN A 56 -36.43 -45.76 7.59
C GLN A 56 -35.82 -45.04 6.39
N VAL A 57 -36.14 -45.46 5.15
CA VAL A 57 -35.66 -44.79 3.93
C VAL A 57 -36.19 -43.37 3.85
N LYS A 58 -37.45 -43.13 4.23
CA LYS A 58 -38.03 -41.79 4.26
C LYS A 58 -37.35 -40.90 5.29
N GLU A 59 -37.06 -41.42 6.47
CA GLU A 59 -36.32 -40.70 7.52
C GLU A 59 -34.88 -40.39 7.08
N GLN A 60 -34.16 -41.37 6.53
CA GLN A 60 -32.82 -41.15 5.97
C GLN A 60 -32.82 -40.08 4.88
N ARG A 61 -33.78 -40.11 3.96
CA ARG A 61 -33.91 -39.09 2.90
C ARG A 61 -34.19 -37.70 3.47
N ARG A 62 -34.97 -37.58 4.55
CA ARG A 62 -35.22 -36.30 5.23
C ARG A 62 -33.94 -35.79 5.88
N LEU A 63 -33.21 -36.64 6.60
CA LEU A 63 -31.93 -36.29 7.21
C LEU A 63 -30.89 -35.88 6.14
N GLU A 64 -30.84 -36.59 5.00
CA GLU A 64 -29.98 -36.22 3.88
C GLU A 64 -30.39 -34.89 3.23
N ALA A 65 -31.70 -34.64 3.06
CA ALA A 65 -32.20 -33.38 2.53
C ALA A 65 -31.88 -32.21 3.47
N GLU A 66 -32.10 -32.38 4.77
CA GLU A 66 -31.76 -31.39 5.80
C GLU A 66 -30.25 -31.11 5.82
N LYS A 67 -29.41 -32.14 5.77
CA LYS A 67 -27.94 -32.00 5.65
C LYS A 67 -27.54 -31.27 4.36
N ARG A 68 -28.18 -31.57 3.22
CA ARG A 68 -27.92 -30.89 1.94
C ARG A 68 -28.32 -29.42 2.00
N GLU A 69 -29.46 -29.09 2.60
CA GLU A 69 -29.89 -27.70 2.77
C GLU A 69 -28.96 -26.94 3.73
N GLN A 70 -28.54 -27.55 4.84
CA GLN A 70 -27.51 -26.99 5.72
C GLN A 70 -26.16 -26.79 5.01
N ALA A 71 -25.74 -27.76 4.18
CA ALA A 71 -24.51 -27.64 3.38
C ALA A 71 -24.59 -26.49 2.35
N LYS A 72 -25.73 -26.33 1.67
CA LYS A 72 -25.94 -25.19 0.76
C LYS A 72 -25.93 -23.85 1.49
N GLN A 73 -26.58 -23.78 2.67
CA GLN A 73 -26.59 -22.56 3.48
C GLN A 73 -25.19 -22.20 3.99
N THR A 74 -24.44 -23.16 4.51
CA THR A 74 -23.05 -22.95 4.96
C THR A 74 -22.15 -22.53 3.80
N GLN A 75 -22.25 -23.17 2.63
CA GLN A 75 -21.51 -22.76 1.43
C GLN A 75 -21.85 -21.32 1.02
N LYS A 76 -23.13 -20.95 0.98
CA LYS A 76 -23.56 -19.58 0.65
C LYS A 76 -23.01 -18.56 1.65
N THR A 77 -23.05 -18.86 2.95
CA THR A 77 -22.49 -18.00 3.99
C THR A 77 -20.98 -17.84 3.84
N LEU A 78 -20.24 -18.92 3.57
CA LEU A 78 -18.79 -18.86 3.34
C LEU A 78 -18.42 -18.00 2.14
N VAL A 79 -19.18 -18.10 1.04
CA VAL A 79 -18.96 -17.26 -0.16
C VAL A 79 -19.21 -15.79 0.15
N ILE A 80 -20.29 -15.46 0.86
CA ILE A 80 -20.61 -14.07 1.24
C ILE A 80 -19.53 -13.50 2.18
N VAL A 81 -19.11 -14.26 3.20
CA VAL A 81 -18.05 -13.85 4.12
C VAL A 81 -16.72 -13.66 3.39
N GLY A 82 -16.36 -14.59 2.50
CA GLY A 82 -15.16 -14.49 1.69
C GLY A 82 -15.16 -13.27 0.76
N ALA A 83 -16.28 -13.02 0.06
CA ALA A 83 -16.44 -11.84 -0.79
C ALA A 83 -16.37 -10.54 0.02
N GLY A 84 -17.00 -10.50 1.20
CA GLY A 84 -16.94 -9.37 2.11
C GLY A 84 -15.51 -9.08 2.59
N LEU A 85 -14.77 -10.11 3.01
CA LEU A 85 -13.37 -9.97 3.42
C LEU A 85 -12.48 -9.48 2.28
N ALA A 86 -12.65 -10.04 1.07
CA ALA A 86 -11.91 -9.60 -0.12
C ALA A 86 -12.20 -8.12 -0.46
N ALA A 87 -13.45 -7.67 -0.35
CA ALA A 87 -13.82 -6.28 -0.56
C ALA A 87 -13.16 -5.34 0.47
N VAL A 88 -13.14 -5.73 1.75
CA VAL A 88 -12.47 -4.95 2.82
C VAL A 88 -10.97 -4.84 2.58
N VAL A 89 -10.31 -5.95 2.23
CA VAL A 89 -8.86 -5.96 1.92
C VAL A 89 -8.57 -5.11 0.69
N GLY A 90 -9.36 -5.24 -0.37
CA GLY A 90 -9.21 -4.45 -1.60
C GLY A 90 -9.37 -2.95 -1.34
N LEU A 91 -10.42 -2.55 -0.63
CA LEU A 91 -10.66 -1.15 -0.29
C LEU A 91 -9.56 -0.58 0.62
N SER A 92 -9.15 -1.33 1.65
CA SER A 92 -8.05 -0.91 2.54
C SER A 92 -6.76 -0.71 1.75
N SER A 93 -6.46 -1.58 0.79
CA SER A 93 -5.24 -1.49 -0.02
C SER A 93 -5.21 -0.22 -0.87
N ILE A 94 -6.34 0.13 -1.50
CA ILE A 94 -6.47 1.35 -2.31
C ILE A 94 -6.31 2.61 -1.43
N LEU A 95 -6.96 2.65 -0.26
CA LEU A 95 -6.85 3.77 0.66
C LEU A 95 -5.42 3.93 1.20
N SER A 96 -4.78 2.82 1.59
CA SER A 96 -3.38 2.79 2.02
C SER A 96 -2.43 3.31 0.93
N TYR A 97 -2.57 2.81 -0.30
CA TYR A 97 -1.73 3.26 -1.42
C TYR A 97 -1.87 4.77 -1.67
N ASN A 98 -3.10 5.27 -1.72
CA ASN A 98 -3.36 6.69 -1.94
C ASN A 98 -2.81 7.56 -0.78
N SER A 99 -2.93 7.10 0.46
CA SER A 99 -2.39 7.79 1.63
C SER A 99 -0.86 7.86 1.61
N LEU A 100 -0.19 6.76 1.21
CA LEU A 100 1.27 6.72 1.07
C LEU A 100 1.76 7.62 -0.06
N ASN A 101 1.13 7.54 -1.24
CA ASN A 101 1.46 8.38 -2.38
C ASN A 101 1.26 9.87 -2.09
N SER A 102 0.15 10.24 -1.44
CA SER A 102 -0.11 11.62 -1.02
C SER A 102 0.95 12.12 -0.03
N SER A 103 1.38 11.26 0.90
CA SER A 103 2.41 11.62 1.88
C SER A 103 3.80 11.75 1.23
N ALA A 104 4.10 10.95 0.21
CA ALA A 104 5.32 11.09 -0.58
C ALA A 104 5.34 12.43 -1.34
N GLN A 105 4.23 12.81 -1.98
CA GLN A 105 4.10 14.11 -2.65
C GLN A 105 4.21 15.29 -1.68
N ALA A 106 3.72 15.14 -0.44
CA ALA A 106 3.88 16.16 0.59
C ALA A 106 5.36 16.40 0.95
N ILE A 107 6.19 15.36 0.96
CA ILE A 107 7.64 15.48 1.14
C ILE A 107 8.26 16.26 -0.02
N ASP A 108 7.89 15.94 -1.26
CA ASP A 108 8.43 16.63 -2.44
C ASP A 108 8.01 18.11 -2.48
N ALA A 109 6.75 18.41 -2.12
CA ALA A 109 6.27 19.78 -1.97
C ALA A 109 7.04 20.54 -0.89
N GLN A 110 7.33 19.90 0.23
CA GLN A 110 8.08 20.51 1.31
C GLN A 110 9.57 20.65 0.98
N TRP A 111 10.14 19.74 0.17
CA TRP A 111 11.48 19.89 -0.39
C TRP A 111 11.56 21.13 -1.28
N ALA A 112 10.57 21.36 -2.14
CA ALA A 112 10.54 22.55 -2.99
C ALA A 112 10.55 23.85 -2.16
N GLN A 113 9.93 23.87 -0.98
CA GLN A 113 10.02 25.00 -0.05
C GLN A 113 11.43 25.21 0.49
N VAL A 114 12.13 24.13 0.86
CA VAL A 114 13.55 24.20 1.25
C VAL A 114 14.38 24.75 0.10
N GLU A 115 14.25 24.18 -1.10
CA GLU A 115 14.99 24.60 -2.29
C GLU A 115 14.78 26.08 -2.62
N ASN A 116 13.55 26.60 -2.51
CA ASN A 116 13.26 28.02 -2.68
C ASN A 116 14.08 28.91 -1.71
N GLN A 117 14.23 28.50 -0.46
CA GLN A 117 15.04 29.26 0.50
C GLN A 117 16.54 29.12 0.23
N LEU A 118 17.00 27.94 -0.23
CA LEU A 118 18.39 27.76 -0.66
C LEU A 118 18.71 28.63 -1.88
N GLN A 119 17.81 28.70 -2.86
CA GLN A 119 17.92 29.57 -4.02
C GLN A 119 17.98 31.03 -3.60
N ARG A 120 17.09 31.48 -2.71
CA ARG A 120 17.12 32.85 -2.17
C ARG A 120 18.47 33.18 -1.54
N ARG A 121 19.10 32.25 -0.81
CA ARG A 121 20.43 32.43 -0.24
C ARG A 121 21.50 32.60 -1.33
N ALA A 122 21.43 31.78 -2.39
CA ALA A 122 22.32 31.90 -3.54
C ALA A 122 22.13 33.23 -4.30
N ASP A 123 20.89 33.73 -4.38
CA ASP A 123 20.55 34.99 -5.04
C ASP A 123 21.03 36.24 -4.26
N LEU A 124 21.46 36.08 -3.00
CA LEU A 124 22.14 37.15 -2.25
C LEU A 124 23.60 37.31 -2.68
N ILE A 125 24.24 36.27 -3.24
CA ILE A 125 25.66 36.28 -3.59
C ILE A 125 26.02 37.41 -4.57
N PRO A 126 25.27 37.68 -5.65
CA PRO A 126 25.55 38.81 -6.53
C PRO A 126 25.54 40.16 -5.80
N LYS A 127 24.68 40.34 -4.78
CA LYS A 127 24.67 41.54 -3.95
C LYS A 127 25.93 41.64 -3.09
N LEU A 128 26.40 40.52 -2.53
CA LEU A 128 27.67 40.49 -1.79
C LEU A 128 28.86 40.84 -2.69
N VAL A 129 28.87 40.30 -3.91
CA VAL A 129 29.90 40.60 -4.92
C VAL A 129 29.88 42.07 -5.32
N SER A 130 28.70 42.67 -5.55
CA SER A 130 28.61 44.07 -5.95
C SER A 130 29.09 45.02 -4.85
N VAL A 131 28.72 44.76 -3.60
CA VAL A 131 29.17 45.54 -2.44
C VAL A 131 30.68 45.40 -2.22
N THR A 132 31.21 44.19 -2.34
CA THR A 132 32.66 43.95 -2.28
C THR A 132 33.38 44.72 -3.37
N LYS A 133 32.91 44.66 -4.63
CA LYS A 133 33.54 45.42 -5.72
C LYS A 133 33.47 46.94 -5.54
N ALA A 134 32.39 47.45 -4.95
CA ALA A 134 32.21 48.88 -4.73
C ALA A 134 33.14 49.43 -3.63
N GLN A 135 33.29 48.70 -2.52
CA GLN A 135 34.03 49.15 -1.34
C GLN A 135 35.45 48.58 -1.23
N ALA A 136 35.75 47.51 -1.96
CA ALA A 136 36.99 46.75 -1.91
C ALA A 136 37.46 46.35 -3.32
N LYS A 137 37.73 47.36 -4.16
CA LYS A 137 38.05 47.21 -5.59
C LYS A 137 39.18 46.22 -5.90
N GLN A 138 40.08 45.96 -4.97
CA GLN A 138 41.23 45.05 -5.14
C GLN A 138 40.98 43.64 -4.59
N GLU A 139 39.84 43.34 -3.96
CA GLU A 139 39.63 42.05 -3.29
C GLU A 139 39.03 40.96 -4.18
N GLN A 140 39.87 40.46 -5.08
CA GLN A 140 39.50 39.41 -6.02
C GLN A 140 39.28 38.06 -5.34
N THR A 141 39.96 37.78 -4.23
CA THR A 141 39.87 36.48 -3.53
C THR A 141 38.45 36.24 -3.00
N ILE A 142 37.86 37.24 -2.34
CA ILE A 142 36.50 37.15 -1.80
C ILE A 142 35.46 37.09 -2.92
N VAL A 143 35.60 37.94 -3.95
CA VAL A 143 34.71 37.93 -5.13
C VAL A 143 34.73 36.57 -5.82
N LYS A 144 35.92 35.98 -5.98
CA LYS A 144 36.07 34.65 -6.60
C LYS A 144 35.42 33.57 -5.73
N MET A 145 35.68 33.55 -4.43
CA MET A 145 35.07 32.59 -3.49
C MET A 145 33.54 32.62 -3.54
N LEU A 146 32.96 33.82 -3.51
CA LEU A 146 31.51 34.02 -3.62
C LEU A 146 30.98 33.52 -4.97
N THR A 147 31.63 33.91 -6.06
CA THR A 147 31.22 33.54 -7.42
C THR A 147 31.32 32.02 -7.66
N ASP A 148 32.39 31.39 -7.17
CA ASP A 148 32.59 29.94 -7.26
C ASP A 148 31.54 29.17 -6.47
N ALA A 149 31.17 29.65 -5.27
CA ALA A 149 30.10 29.05 -4.48
C ALA A 149 28.74 29.14 -5.20
N GLN A 150 28.42 30.30 -5.79
CA GLN A 150 27.19 30.45 -6.58
C GLN A 150 27.19 29.54 -7.81
N ASN A 151 28.31 29.43 -8.51
CA ASN A 151 28.44 28.55 -9.67
C ASN A 151 28.25 27.07 -9.29
N LYS A 152 28.78 26.64 -8.13
CA LYS A 152 28.54 25.29 -7.60
C LYS A 152 27.05 25.05 -7.35
N PHE A 153 26.35 26.02 -6.76
CA PHE A 153 24.92 25.91 -6.49
C PHE A 153 24.05 25.88 -7.77
N ASN A 154 24.42 26.66 -8.77
CA ASN A 154 23.72 26.67 -10.06
C ASN A 154 23.91 25.37 -10.86
N ARG A 155 25.02 24.67 -10.63
CA ARG A 155 25.31 23.38 -11.28
C ARG A 155 24.66 22.18 -10.59
N ALA A 156 24.35 22.29 -9.30
CA ALA A 156 23.66 21.26 -8.54
C ALA A 156 22.26 20.97 -9.10
N ARG A 157 21.94 19.70 -9.29
CA ARG A 157 20.68 19.19 -9.87
C ARG A 157 19.89 18.33 -8.91
N THR A 158 20.57 17.56 -8.06
CA THR A 158 19.90 16.68 -7.10
C THR A 158 19.72 17.38 -5.75
N PRO A 159 18.76 16.94 -4.91
CA PRO A 159 18.61 17.44 -3.56
C PRO A 159 19.93 17.45 -2.78
N ASN A 160 20.66 16.32 -2.78
CA ASN A 160 21.94 16.19 -2.09
C ASN A 160 23.02 17.15 -2.63
N GLU A 161 23.09 17.33 -3.96
CA GLU A 161 24.00 18.31 -4.55
C GLU A 161 23.65 19.74 -4.15
N LYS A 162 22.35 20.08 -4.09
CA LYS A 162 21.88 21.40 -3.65
C LYS A 162 22.24 21.67 -2.20
N LEU A 163 22.18 20.64 -1.34
CA LEU A 163 22.63 20.74 0.05
C LEU A 163 24.13 21.00 0.15
N ALA A 164 24.94 20.16 -0.48
CA ALA A 164 26.39 20.32 -0.48
C ALA A 164 26.83 21.67 -1.06
N ALA A 165 26.15 22.14 -2.10
CA ALA A 165 26.43 23.46 -2.68
C ALA A 165 25.96 24.61 -1.77
N SER A 166 24.88 24.42 -1.00
CA SER A 166 24.46 25.40 0.01
C SER A 166 25.49 25.53 1.14
N ASP A 167 26.13 24.43 1.55
CA ASP A 167 27.23 24.48 2.51
C ASP A 167 28.42 25.30 1.97
N ALA A 168 28.74 25.17 0.68
CA ALA A 168 29.76 26.01 0.05
C ALA A 168 29.39 27.50 0.05
N ILE A 169 28.11 27.84 -0.14
CA ILE A 169 27.60 29.21 0.01
C ILE A 169 27.77 29.69 1.46
N ASN A 170 27.48 28.84 2.45
CA ASN A 170 27.67 29.18 3.85
C ASN A 170 29.12 29.51 4.18
N VAL A 171 30.07 28.69 3.72
CA VAL A 171 31.50 28.94 3.87
C VAL A 171 31.91 30.25 3.20
N ALA A 172 31.42 30.52 1.98
CA ALA A 172 31.73 31.76 1.28
C ALA A 172 31.19 33.01 2.00
N ILE A 173 29.98 32.93 2.57
CA ILE A 173 29.40 34.01 3.38
C ILE A 173 30.21 34.22 4.66
N GLN A 174 30.67 33.15 5.32
CA GLN A 174 31.55 33.27 6.49
C GLN A 174 32.87 33.95 6.14
N GLY A 175 33.49 33.58 5.02
CA GLY A 175 34.68 34.25 4.49
C GLY A 175 34.46 35.73 4.20
N PHE A 176 33.33 36.08 3.56
CA PHE A 176 32.93 37.46 3.34
C PHE A 176 32.73 38.24 4.65
N ASN A 177 32.11 37.62 5.66
CA ASN A 177 31.87 38.25 6.96
C ASN A 177 33.18 38.50 7.71
N GLN A 178 34.12 37.55 7.65
CA GLN A 178 35.46 37.71 8.21
C GLN A 178 36.23 38.85 7.54
N TYR A 179 36.11 38.97 6.22
CA TYR A 179 36.70 40.08 5.48
C TYR A 179 36.06 41.43 5.86
N ALA A 180 34.72 41.47 5.91
CA ALA A 180 33.98 42.69 6.22
C ALA A 180 34.28 43.18 7.65
N SER A 181 34.50 42.29 8.62
CA SER A 181 34.82 42.68 9.99
C SER A 181 36.20 43.33 10.15
N GLN A 182 37.11 43.11 9.20
CA GLN A 182 38.47 43.66 9.20
C GLN A 182 38.59 44.95 8.35
N THR A 183 37.49 45.43 7.77
CA THR A 183 37.50 46.55 6.81
C THR A 183 36.41 47.59 7.12
N PRO A 184 36.49 48.81 6.56
CA PRO A 184 35.44 49.83 6.76
C PRO A 184 34.04 49.38 6.29
N LEU A 185 33.97 48.34 5.45
CA LEU A 185 32.71 47.75 4.98
C LEU A 185 31.85 47.23 6.13
N GLY A 186 32.47 46.67 7.18
CA GLY A 186 31.76 46.08 8.32
C GLY A 186 30.90 47.07 9.10
N SER A 187 31.23 48.36 9.06
CA SER A 187 30.44 49.43 9.69
C SER A 187 29.41 50.07 8.76
N SER A 188 29.36 49.67 7.50
CA SER A 188 28.44 50.26 6.54
C SER A 188 27.00 49.79 6.74
N GLN A 189 26.03 50.69 6.58
CA GLN A 189 24.61 50.34 6.66
C GLN A 189 24.22 49.26 5.63
N VAL A 190 24.86 49.28 4.46
CA VAL A 190 24.63 48.30 3.39
C VAL A 190 25.02 46.89 3.84
N PHE A 191 26.17 46.74 4.52
CA PHE A 191 26.59 45.45 5.08
C PHE A 191 25.63 44.98 6.16
N SER A 192 25.25 45.86 7.11
CA SER A 192 24.27 45.52 8.16
C SER A 192 22.95 45.04 7.57
N ASN A 193 22.43 45.72 6.55
CA ASN A 193 21.20 45.33 5.85
C ASN A 193 21.32 43.94 5.19
N LEU A 194 22.45 43.65 4.55
CA LEU A 194 22.70 42.33 3.94
C LEU A 194 22.78 41.23 4.99
N GLN A 195 23.39 41.48 6.14
CA GLN A 195 23.43 40.52 7.24
C GLN A 195 22.05 40.21 7.78
N TYR A 196 21.16 41.21 7.88
CA TYR A 196 19.76 40.97 8.21
C TYR A 196 19.04 40.10 7.16
N GLU A 197 19.28 40.33 5.86
CA GLU A 197 18.70 39.49 4.79
C GLU A 197 19.21 38.04 4.86
N ILE A 198 20.52 37.84 5.11
CA ILE A 198 21.15 36.52 5.24
C ILE A 198 20.59 35.79 6.47
N ALA A 199 20.59 36.43 7.64
CA ALA A 199 20.07 35.85 8.87
C ALA A 199 18.57 35.50 8.74
N GLY A 200 17.79 36.38 8.12
CA GLY A 200 16.38 36.12 7.82
C GLY A 200 16.18 34.92 6.89
N THR A 201 17.07 34.73 5.91
CA THR A 201 17.03 33.58 5.00
C THR A 201 17.43 32.28 5.73
N GLU A 202 18.45 32.31 6.57
CA GLU A 202 18.89 31.15 7.37
C GLU A 202 17.79 30.69 8.34
N ASN A 203 17.12 31.62 9.01
CA ASN A 203 15.99 31.29 9.91
C ASN A 203 14.83 30.61 9.16
N ARG A 204 14.56 31.03 7.92
CA ARG A 204 13.56 30.39 7.06
C ARG A 204 14.01 29.01 6.61
N ILE A 205 15.28 28.85 6.20
CA ILE A 205 15.86 27.53 5.86
C ILE A 205 15.70 26.58 7.05
N ALA A 206 16.07 26.99 8.26
CA ALA A 206 15.93 26.15 9.46
C ALA A 206 14.48 25.72 9.71
N THR A 207 13.53 26.63 9.49
CA THR A 207 12.09 26.33 9.64
C THR A 207 11.59 25.36 8.57
N GLU A 208 11.92 25.57 7.30
CA GLU A 208 11.50 24.69 6.21
C GLU A 208 12.17 23.31 6.30
N ARG A 209 13.42 23.23 6.77
CA ARG A 209 14.10 21.96 7.07
C ARG A 209 13.39 21.17 8.17
N ARG A 210 12.96 21.85 9.24
CA ARG A 210 12.17 21.21 10.31
C ARG A 210 10.86 20.64 9.74
N ARG A 211 10.15 21.42 8.94
CA ARG A 211 8.90 21.00 8.29
C ARG A 211 9.11 19.83 7.33
N TYR A 212 10.21 19.84 6.57
CA TYR A 212 10.61 18.72 5.71
C TYR A 212 10.85 17.44 6.51
N ASN A 213 11.61 17.53 7.59
CA ASN A 213 11.83 16.38 8.47
C ASN A 213 10.53 15.88 9.12
N LEU A 214 9.61 16.76 9.51
CA LEU A 214 8.29 16.36 10.00
C LEU A 214 7.46 15.63 8.93
N ALA A 215 7.51 16.08 7.67
CA ALA A 215 6.85 15.38 6.56
C ALA A 215 7.43 13.97 6.36
N ILE A 216 8.75 13.83 6.43
CA ILE A 216 9.45 12.54 6.37
C ILE A 216 9.07 11.65 7.55
N GLN A 217 9.02 12.20 8.77
CA GLN A 217 8.61 11.45 9.96
C GLN A 217 7.20 10.87 9.79
N ASN A 218 6.25 11.71 9.38
CA ASN A 218 4.87 11.29 9.15
C ASN A 218 4.76 10.23 8.05
N TYR A 219 5.54 10.37 6.98
CA TYR A 219 5.60 9.40 5.91
C TYR A 219 6.20 8.06 6.37
N ASN A 220 7.35 8.09 7.04
CA ASN A 220 8.01 6.88 7.55
C ASN A 220 7.12 6.14 8.55
N GLN A 221 6.44 6.88 9.44
CA GLN A 221 5.45 6.31 10.35
C GLN A 221 4.31 5.63 9.58
N LYS A 222 3.78 6.27 8.53
CA LYS A 222 2.74 5.67 7.68
C LYS A 222 3.24 4.44 6.94
N VAL A 223 4.46 4.43 6.42
CA VAL A 223 5.07 3.28 5.74
C VAL A 223 5.19 2.09 6.69
N GLN A 224 5.51 2.33 7.97
CA GLN A 224 5.71 1.26 8.96
C GLN A 224 4.42 0.80 9.66
N SER A 225 3.34 1.57 9.57
CA SER A 225 2.08 1.27 10.28
C SER A 225 1.19 0.27 9.54
N PHE A 226 0.54 -0.66 10.24
CA PHE A 226 -0.51 -1.51 9.65
C PHE A 226 -1.79 -0.69 9.37
N PRO A 227 -2.49 -0.88 8.24
CA PRO A 227 -2.24 -1.86 7.17
C PRO A 227 -1.26 -1.41 6.08
N ASN A 228 -0.79 -0.17 6.12
CA ASN A 228 0.07 0.41 5.09
C ASN A 228 1.40 -0.34 4.90
N SER A 229 1.98 -0.94 5.93
CA SER A 229 3.26 -1.67 5.84
C SER A 229 3.22 -2.85 4.88
N ILE A 230 2.09 -3.55 4.80
CA ILE A 230 1.88 -4.62 3.83
C ILE A 230 1.84 -4.05 2.41
N VAL A 231 1.05 -3.00 2.21
CA VAL A 231 0.92 -2.33 0.91
C VAL A 231 2.25 -1.74 0.48
N ALA A 232 3.00 -1.11 1.39
CA ALA A 232 4.31 -0.55 1.16
C ALA A 232 5.31 -1.62 0.70
N GLY A 233 5.34 -2.78 1.37
CA GLY A 233 6.18 -3.91 0.97
C GLY A 233 5.85 -4.46 -0.42
N LEU A 234 4.58 -4.47 -0.83
CA LEU A 234 4.14 -4.94 -2.14
C LEU A 234 4.35 -3.92 -3.27
N THR A 235 4.31 -2.62 -2.95
CA THR A 235 4.33 -1.53 -3.95
C THR A 235 5.66 -0.77 -4.01
N GLY A 236 6.61 -1.10 -3.13
CA GLY A 236 7.96 -0.53 -3.13
C GLY A 236 8.09 0.81 -2.40
N PHE A 237 7.09 1.23 -1.62
CA PHE A 237 7.26 2.39 -0.74
C PHE A 237 8.26 2.05 0.38
N GLN A 238 9.32 2.84 0.48
CA GLN A 238 10.37 2.67 1.47
C GLN A 238 10.49 3.93 2.33
N THR A 239 10.99 3.78 3.56
CA THR A 239 11.31 4.92 4.40
C THR A 239 12.35 5.83 3.74
N LYS A 240 12.23 7.13 3.98
CA LYS A 240 13.16 8.16 3.49
C LYS A 240 14.03 8.66 4.64
N ASP A 241 15.26 9.02 4.32
CA ASP A 241 16.20 9.59 5.30
C ASP A 241 15.84 11.04 5.63
N PHE A 242 16.00 11.41 6.89
CA PHE A 242 15.83 12.80 7.32
C PHE A 242 16.92 13.68 6.72
N TYR A 243 16.58 14.96 6.52
CA TYR A 243 17.59 15.98 6.30
C TYR A 243 18.45 16.11 7.56
N GLN A 244 19.73 15.75 7.45
CA GLN A 244 20.76 16.04 8.46
C GLN A 244 21.66 17.18 7.97
N PRO A 245 22.03 18.15 8.84
CA PRO A 245 23.11 19.06 8.51
C PRO A 245 24.42 18.28 8.43
N THR A 246 25.22 18.53 7.38
CA THR A 246 26.57 17.96 7.19
C THR A 246 27.55 18.35 8.32
N ASN A 247 27.15 19.22 9.25
CA ASN A 247 27.99 19.80 10.31
C ASN A 247 27.57 19.45 11.75
N THR A 248 26.66 18.50 11.97
CA THR A 248 26.59 17.82 13.26
C THR A 248 27.51 16.61 13.21
N ALA A 249 28.80 16.84 13.44
CA ALA A 249 29.61 15.87 14.15
C ALA A 249 29.03 15.76 15.57
N ASP A 250 27.86 15.12 15.69
CA ASP A 250 27.42 14.63 16.98
C ASP A 250 28.40 13.53 17.36
N PRO A 251 29.14 13.66 18.48
CA PRO A 251 29.92 12.54 18.98
C PRO A 251 28.91 11.41 19.20
N LYS A 252 29.12 10.29 18.50
CA LYS A 252 28.41 9.05 18.79
C LYS A 252 28.61 8.79 20.29
N ILE A 253 27.58 9.03 21.08
CA ILE A 253 27.53 8.48 22.43
C ILE A 253 27.18 7.01 22.18
N GLU A 254 28.22 6.20 22.06
CA GLU A 254 28.12 4.76 22.24
C GLU A 254 27.65 4.55 23.68
N LEU A 255 26.42 4.04 23.84
CA LEU A 255 25.88 3.53 25.09
C LEU A 255 26.41 2.11 25.32
#